data_AF-A0A109LIC6-F1
#
_entry.id   AF-A0A109LIC6-F1
#
_cell.length_a   1.000
_cell.length_b   1.000
_cell.length_c   1.000
_cell.angle_alpha   90.00
_cell.angle_beta   90.00
_cell.angle_gamma   90.00
#
_symmetry.space_group_name_H-M   'P 1'
#
loop_
_entity.id
_entity.type
_entity.pdbx_description
1 polymer ?
#
loop_
_entity_poly.entity_id
_entity_poly.type
_entity_poly.pdbx_seq_one_letter_code
_entity_poly.pdbx_strand_id
1 'polypeptide(L)'
;MGASRTVLRDELEALRATLDHLVSELKKGLLAGRFTAEPIPLFKLRIALAETAASAVQLELQASGGKAYLTAHGSGFARRWRESAFVPIVTPSLVQLRTELHRQASL
;
A
#
# COMPACT_ATOMS: atom_id res chain seq x y z
N MET A 1 -9.59 6.29 27.12
CA MET A 1 -8.30 5.66 26.75
C MET A 1 -8.43 4.28 26.08
N GLY A 2 -9.48 3.48 26.33
CA GLY A 2 -9.64 2.14 25.71
C GLY A 2 -10.12 2.14 24.25
N ALA A 3 -11.10 2.97 23.90
CA ALA A 3 -11.76 2.94 22.58
C ALA A 3 -10.80 3.25 21.40
N SER A 4 -9.96 4.29 21.50
CA SER A 4 -9.00 4.64 20.44
C SER A 4 -7.96 3.54 20.17
N ARG A 5 -7.58 2.77 21.20
CA ARG A 5 -6.67 1.64 21.06
C ARG A 5 -7.33 0.43 20.37
N THR A 6 -8.65 0.29 20.51
CA THR A 6 -9.43 -0.72 19.79
C THR A 6 -9.58 -0.35 18.32
N VAL A 7 -9.91 0.91 18.01
CA VAL A 7 -10.06 1.38 16.62
C VAL A 7 -8.79 1.16 15.79
N LEU A 8 -7.63 1.59 16.29
CA LEU A 8 -6.36 1.40 15.56
C LEU A 8 -5.95 -0.07 15.44
N ARG A 9 -6.42 -0.94 16.35
CA ARG A 9 -6.19 -2.38 16.26
C ARG A 9 -7.01 -2.99 15.13
N ASP A 10 -8.29 -2.64 15.03
CA ASP A 10 -9.15 -3.16 13.98
C ASP A 10 -8.67 -2.71 12.59
N GLU A 11 -8.24 -1.45 12.47
CA GLU A 11 -7.61 -0.92 11.26
C GLU A 11 -6.30 -1.65 10.92
N LEU A 12 -5.46 -1.95 11.93
CA LEU A 12 -4.22 -2.70 11.75
C LEU A 12 -4.49 -4.12 11.22
N GLU A 13 -5.44 -4.84 11.81
CA GLU A 13 -5.79 -6.20 11.39
C GLU A 13 -6.39 -6.22 9.98
N ALA A 14 -7.27 -5.27 9.66
CA ALA A 14 -7.84 -5.14 8.32
C ALA A 14 -6.75 -4.86 7.27
N LEU A 15 -5.82 -3.97 7.58
CA LEU A 15 -4.71 -3.65 6.68
C LEU A 15 -3.75 -4.83 6.53
N ARG A 16 -3.50 -5.58 7.61
CA ARG A 16 -2.69 -6.78 7.58
C ARG A 16 -3.30 -7.86 6.69
N ALA A 17 -4.59 -8.13 6.87
CA ALA A 17 -5.32 -9.08 6.03
C ALA A 17 -5.30 -8.68 4.55
N THR A 18 -5.47 -7.38 4.27
CA THR A 18 -5.39 -6.82 2.91
C THR A 18 -4.01 -7.06 2.30
N LEU A 19 -2.93 -6.72 3.03
CA LEU A 19 -1.57 -6.93 2.57
C LEU A 19 -1.28 -8.41 2.29
N ASP A 20 -1.64 -9.29 3.23
CA ASP A 20 -1.40 -10.73 3.11
C ASP A 20 -2.14 -11.31 1.89
N HIS A 21 -3.38 -10.87 1.64
CA HIS A 21 -4.13 -11.23 0.45
C HIS A 21 -3.46 -10.75 -0.84
N LEU A 22 -3.10 -9.47 -0.93
CA LEU A 22 -2.45 -8.89 -2.12
C LEU A 22 -1.11 -9.56 -2.44
N VAL A 23 -0.30 -9.85 -1.41
CA VAL A 23 0.98 -10.56 -1.57
C VAL A 23 0.76 -11.99 -2.05
N SER A 24 -0.24 -12.69 -1.52
CA SER A 24 -0.63 -14.02 -1.99
C SER A 24 -1.01 -14.00 -3.48
N GLU A 25 -1.88 -13.08 -3.90
CA GLU A 25 -2.34 -12.99 -5.29
C GLU A 25 -1.25 -12.57 -6.28
N LEU A 26 -0.33 -11.72 -5.85
CA LEU A 26 0.88 -11.41 -6.61
C LEU A 26 1.74 -12.65 -6.80
N LYS A 27 2.06 -13.38 -5.71
CA LYS A 27 2.90 -14.59 -5.78
C LYS A 27 2.28 -15.67 -6.66
N LYS A 28 0.99 -15.98 -6.46
CA LYS A 28 0.27 -16.95 -7.29
C LYS A 28 0.31 -16.56 -8.77
N GLY A 29 0.08 -15.28 -9.07
CA GLY A 29 0.10 -14.80 -10.45
C GLY A 29 1.47 -14.87 -11.11
N LEU A 30 2.53 -14.55 -10.37
CA LEU A 30 3.90 -14.69 -10.84
C LEU A 30 4.25 -16.17 -11.12
N LEU A 31 3.94 -17.07 -10.18
CA LEU A 31 4.19 -18.50 -10.32
C LEU A 31 3.42 -19.12 -11.50
N ALA A 32 2.21 -18.65 -11.76
CA ALA A 32 1.39 -19.09 -12.89
C ALA A 32 1.78 -18.44 -14.22
N GLY A 33 2.69 -17.45 -14.24
CA GLY A 33 3.03 -16.69 -15.44
C GLY A 33 1.88 -15.86 -16.02
N ARG A 34 0.77 -15.67 -15.30
CA ARG A 34 -0.48 -15.12 -15.87
C ARG A 34 -0.37 -13.67 -16.34
N PHE A 35 0.54 -12.89 -15.73
CA PHE A 35 0.61 -11.45 -15.98
C PHE A 35 1.19 -11.06 -17.34
N THR A 36 1.80 -11.99 -18.06
CA THR A 36 2.26 -11.74 -19.44
C THR A 36 1.10 -11.81 -20.44
N ALA A 37 0.14 -12.71 -20.21
CA ALA A 37 -1.06 -12.82 -21.02
C ALA A 37 -2.15 -11.83 -20.57
N GLU A 38 -2.26 -11.62 -19.25
CA GLU A 38 -3.26 -10.78 -18.62
C GLU A 38 -2.59 -9.73 -17.72
N PRO A 39 -2.18 -8.56 -18.26
CA PRO A 39 -1.46 -7.54 -17.48
C PRO A 39 -2.37 -6.77 -16.51
N ILE A 40 -3.68 -6.69 -16.80
CA ILE A 40 -4.65 -5.89 -16.04
C ILE A 40 -4.69 -6.24 -14.54
N PRO A 41 -4.74 -7.53 -14.14
CA PRO A 41 -4.62 -7.90 -12.73
C PRO A 41 -3.32 -7.43 -12.05
N LEU A 42 -2.19 -7.37 -12.76
CA LEU A 42 -0.92 -6.88 -12.18
C LEU A 42 -0.98 -5.37 -11.92
N PHE A 43 -1.62 -4.61 -12.81
CA PHE A 43 -1.82 -3.16 -12.62
C PHE A 43 -2.66 -2.89 -11.38
N LYS A 44 -3.77 -3.63 -11.21
CA LYS A 44 -4.63 -3.54 -10.02
C LYS A 44 -3.86 -3.90 -8.73
N LEU A 45 -3.07 -4.97 -8.74
CA LEU A 45 -2.23 -5.36 -7.60
C LEU A 45 -1.21 -4.28 -7.25
N ARG A 46 -0.54 -3.69 -8.24
CA ARG A 46 0.45 -2.62 -8.02
C ARG A 46 -0.19 -1.38 -7.39
N ILE A 47 -1.36 -0.96 -7.87
CA ILE A 47 -2.13 0.14 -7.28
C ILE A 47 -2.48 -0.18 -5.82
N ALA A 48 -3.10 -1.33 -5.58
CA ALA A 48 -3.54 -1.72 -4.24
C ALA A 48 -2.40 -1.86 -3.24
N LEU A 49 -1.25 -2.41 -3.65
CA LEU A 49 -0.06 -2.53 -2.80
C LEU A 49 0.54 -1.16 -2.45
N ALA A 50 0.60 -0.23 -3.41
CA ALA A 50 1.09 1.13 -3.16
C ALA A 50 0.17 1.89 -2.17
N GLU A 51 -1.15 1.77 -2.35
CA GLU A 51 -2.14 2.34 -1.43
C GLU A 51 -2.04 1.71 -0.04
N THR A 52 -1.91 0.38 0.05
CA THR A 52 -1.75 -0.35 1.32
C THR A 52 -0.48 0.11 2.07
N ALA A 53 0.63 0.32 1.36
CA ALA A 53 1.85 0.83 1.96
C ALA A 53 1.68 2.26 2.51
N ALA A 54 1.00 3.15 1.78
CA ALA A 54 0.70 4.49 2.25
C ALA A 54 -0.22 4.47 3.48
N SER A 55 -1.27 3.64 3.48
CA SER A 55 -2.17 3.45 4.61
C SER A 55 -1.45 2.91 5.84
N ALA A 56 -0.49 2.00 5.67
CA ALA A 56 0.27 1.44 6.80
C ALA A 56 1.11 2.50 7.50
N VAL A 57 1.79 3.33 6.72
CA VAL A 57 2.60 4.42 7.28
C VAL A 57 1.71 5.50 7.90
N GLN A 58 0.54 5.79 7.32
CA GLN A 58 -0.42 6.71 7.93
C GLN A 58 -0.95 6.19 9.28
N LEU A 59 -1.24 4.89 9.38
CA LEU A 59 -1.66 4.25 10.63
C LEU A 59 -0.54 4.31 11.69
N GLU A 60 0.71 4.11 11.29
CA GLU A 60 1.88 4.28 12.16
C GLU A 60 1.96 5.71 12.72
N LEU A 61 1.70 6.73 11.89
CA LEU A 61 1.65 8.13 12.32
C LEU A 61 0.57 8.36 13.37
N GLN A 62 -0.65 7.84 13.14
CA GLN A 62 -1.76 7.96 14.09
C GLN A 62 -1.44 7.26 15.43
N ALA A 63 -0.82 6.08 15.38
CA ALA A 63 -0.42 5.35 16.58
C ALA A 63 0.72 6.03 17.35
N SER A 64 1.65 6.66 16.65
CA SER A 64 2.82 7.32 17.23
C SER A 64 2.54 8.74 17.72
N GLY A 65 1.54 9.40 17.14
CA GLY A 65 1.21 10.80 17.40
C GLY A 65 2.39 11.75 17.10
N GLY A 66 2.43 12.90 17.78
CA GLY A 66 3.46 13.92 17.54
C GLY A 66 4.91 13.45 17.76
N LYS A 67 5.13 12.35 18.51
CA LYS A 67 6.48 11.78 18.71
C LYS A 67 7.12 11.31 17.41
N ALA A 68 6.31 10.97 16.40
CA ALA A 68 6.78 10.60 15.07
C ALA A 68 7.61 11.71 14.38
N TYR A 69 7.42 12.97 14.78
CA TYR A 69 8.15 14.11 14.22
C TYR A 69 9.47 14.41 14.95
N LEU A 70 9.73 13.80 16.10
CA LEU A 70 10.92 14.07 16.90
C LEU A 70 12.08 13.16 16.45
N THR A 71 13.22 13.72 16.06
CA THR A 71 14.36 12.95 15.50
C THR A 71 14.82 11.78 16.38
N ALA A 72 14.83 11.95 17.70
CA ALA A 72 15.24 10.92 18.65
C ALA A 72 14.36 9.66 18.65
N HIS A 73 13.10 9.76 18.22
CA HIS A 73 12.11 8.67 18.26
C HIS A 73 11.48 8.36 16.89
N GLY A 74 11.49 9.32 15.97
CA GLY A 74 10.77 9.31 14.70
C GLY A 74 11.64 9.08 13.47
N SER A 75 12.96 8.87 13.61
CA SER A 75 13.86 8.66 12.47
C SER A 75 13.43 7.47 11.59
N GLY A 76 12.95 6.39 12.20
CA GLY A 76 12.41 5.23 11.49
C GLY A 76 11.12 5.55 10.72
N PHE A 77 10.19 6.27 11.35
CA PHE A 77 8.96 6.73 10.70
C PHE A 77 9.27 7.68 9.54
N ALA A 78 10.12 8.69 9.75
CA ALA A 78 10.49 9.67 8.73
C ALA A 78 11.18 9.03 7.50
N ARG A 79 11.89 7.92 7.68
CA ARG A 79 12.39 7.11 6.56
C ARG A 79 11.24 6.43 5.83
N ARG A 80 10.39 5.66 6.53
CA ARG A 80 9.25 4.94 5.93
C ARG A 80 8.27 5.87 5.22
N TRP A 81 8.02 7.07 5.76
CA TRP A 81 7.19 8.09 5.13
C TRP A 81 7.72 8.54 3.77
N ARG A 82 9.03 8.80 3.67
CA ARG A 82 9.65 9.18 2.40
C ARG A 82 9.64 8.02 1.41
N GLU A 83 9.92 6.81 1.89
CA GLU A 83 9.89 5.60 1.05
C GLU A 83 8.46 5.33 0.53
N SER A 84 7.43 5.42 1.37
CA SER A 84 6.04 5.20 0.95
C SER A 84 5.55 6.25 -0.03
N ALA A 85 5.97 7.52 0.12
CA ALA A 85 5.65 8.58 -0.82
C ALA A 85 6.30 8.38 -2.21
N PHE A 86 7.38 7.61 -2.29
CA PHE A 86 8.06 7.29 -3.55
C PHE A 86 7.37 6.16 -4.33
N VAL A 87 6.76 5.18 -3.65
CA VAL A 87 6.16 3.99 -4.30
C VAL A 87 5.16 4.34 -5.42
N PRO A 88 4.25 5.32 -5.26
CA PRO A 88 3.27 5.65 -6.29
C PRO A 88 3.84 6.26 -7.59
N ILE A 89 5.05 6.82 -7.53
CA ILE A 89 5.66 7.55 -8.67
C ILE A 89 6.71 6.73 -9.41
N VAL A 90 7.12 5.56 -8.89
CA VAL A 90 8.00 4.64 -9.63
C VAL A 90 7.28 4.18 -10.89
N THR A 91 7.94 4.28 -12.04
CA THR A 91 7.39 3.85 -13.33
C THR A 91 7.11 2.34 -13.36
N PRO A 92 5.94 1.90 -13.90
CA PRO A 92 4.78 2.72 -14.24
C PRO A 92 4.11 3.29 -12.98
N SER A 93 3.88 4.61 -12.97
CA SER A 93 3.26 5.34 -11.86
C SER A 93 1.79 4.97 -11.71
N LEU A 94 1.18 5.23 -10.55
CA LEU A 94 -0.23 4.92 -10.34
C LEU A 94 -1.16 5.66 -11.29
N VAL A 95 -0.81 6.91 -11.65
CA VAL A 95 -1.56 7.67 -12.66
C VAL A 95 -1.53 6.95 -14.00
N GLN A 96 -0.36 6.51 -14.45
CA GLN A 96 -0.21 5.76 -15.70
C GLN A 96 -1.02 4.46 -15.69
N LEU A 97 -0.98 3.71 -14.58
CA LEU A 97 -1.74 2.46 -14.44
C LEU A 97 -3.25 2.69 -14.45
N ARG A 98 -3.74 3.70 -13.72
CA ARG A 98 -5.18 4.04 -13.70
C ARG A 98 -5.68 4.53 -15.06
N THR A 99 -4.88 5.35 -15.75
CA THR A 99 -5.20 5.79 -17.12
C THR A 99 -5.31 4.58 -18.07
N GLU A 100 -4.37 3.64 -17.99
CA GLU A 100 -4.40 2.43 -18.82
C GLU A 100 -5.61 1.54 -18.48
N LEU A 101 -5.95 1.37 -17.20
CA LEU A 101 -7.15 0.64 -16.79
C LEU A 101 -8.44 1.27 -17.33
N HIS A 102 -8.55 2.61 -17.29
CA HIS A 102 -9.70 3.31 -17.88
C HIS A 102 -9.77 3.13 -19.39
N ARG A 103 -8.64 3.25 -20.09
CA ARG A 103 -8.57 3.05 -21.55
C ARG A 103 -9.07 1.67 -21.96
N GLN A 104 -8.68 0.63 -21.21
CA GLN A 104 -9.05 -0.76 -21.46
C GLN A 104 -10.52 -1.05 -21.16
N ALA A 105 -11.12 -0.37 -20.17
CA ALA A 105 -12.54 -0.50 -19.85
C ALA A 105 -13.46 0.19 -20.88
N SER A 106 -12.92 1.10 -21.70
CA SER A 106 -13.64 1.81 -22.77
C SER A 106 -13.52 1.15 -24.16
N LEU A 107 -12.79 0.04 -24.27
CA LEU A 107 -12.67 -0.78 -25.48
C LEU A 107 -13.71 -1.91 -25.47
#